data_AF-A0A938BA80-F1
#
_entry.id   AF-A0A938BA80-F1
#
_cell.length_a   1.000
_cell.length_b   1.000
_cell.length_c   1.000
_cell.angle_alpha   90.00
_cell.angle_beta   90.00
_cell.angle_gamma   90.00
#
_symmetry.space_group_name_H-M   'P 1'
#
loop_
_entity.id
_entity.type
_entity.pdbx_description
1 polymer ?
#
loop_
_entity_poly.entity_id
_entity_poly.type
_entity_poly.pdbx_seq_one_letter_code
_entity_poly.pdbx_strand_id
1 'polypeptide(L)' 'MAHFLRGDVLIFMTDGIIEAQNSQNQLYSDSGRLEETIKKFSLDLSSEAMVDAIINDAIYFGGRLFYVAR' A
#
# COMPACT_ATOMS: atom_id res chain seq x y z
N MET A 1 16.05 17.71 -6.66
CA MET A 1 16.23 16.35 -7.24
C MET A 1 16.29 15.40 -6.07
N ALA A 2 15.54 14.29 -6.08
CA ALA A 2 15.65 13.30 -5.01
C ALA A 2 17.03 12.64 -5.09
N HIS A 3 17.70 12.50 -3.95
CA HIS A 3 18.98 11.79 -3.84
C HIS A 3 18.71 10.47 -3.14
N PHE A 4 18.83 9.36 -3.88
CA PHE A 4 18.62 8.02 -3.35
C PHE A 4 19.97 7.38 -3.00
N LEU A 5 20.02 6.72 -1.85
CA LEU A 5 21.15 5.92 -1.38
C LEU A 5 20.85 4.43 -1.53
N ARG A 6 21.90 3.60 -1.43
CA ARG A 6 21.73 2.15 -1.39
C ARG A 6 20.85 1.78 -0.18
N GLY A 7 19.73 1.10 -0.45
CA GLY A 7 18.76 0.70 0.57
C GLY A 7 17.50 1.56 0.61
N ASP A 8 17.48 2.69 -0.10
CA ASP A 8 16.26 3.46 -0.29
C ASP A 8 15.28 2.71 -1.18
N VAL A 9 13.99 2.85 -0.89
CA VAL A 9 12.90 2.24 -1.63
C VAL A 9 12.07 3.34 -2.29
N LEU A 10 11.86 3.22 -3.60
CA LEU A 10 10.99 4.09 -4.37
C LEU A 10 9.75 3.30 -4.80
N ILE A 11 8.57 3.76 -4.37
CA ILE A 11 7.30 3.10 -4.63
C ILE A 11 6.48 3.96 -5.59
N PHE A 12 6.09 3.39 -6.71
CA PHE A 12 5.12 3.99 -7.63
C PHE A 12 3.77 3.30 -7.46
N MET A 13 2.71 4.08 -7.39
CA MET A 13 1.34 3.59 -7.22
C MET A 13 0.37 4.46 -8.01
N THR A 14 -0.75 3.87 -8.41
CA THR A 14 -1.87 4.58 -9.04
C THR A 14 -2.87 5.04 -7.97
N ASP A 15 -3.79 5.91 -8.38
CA ASP A 15 -4.95 6.34 -7.59
C ASP A 15 -5.75 5.16 -7.01
N GLY A 16 -5.95 4.08 -7.77
CA GLY A 16 -6.70 2.90 -7.32
C GLY A 16 -6.18 2.24 -6.03
N ILE A 17 -4.92 2.50 -5.62
CA ILE A 17 -4.39 2.08 -4.31
C ILE A 17 -4.67 3.13 -3.23
N ILE A 18 -4.34 4.40 -3.48
CA ILE A 18 -4.44 5.47 -2.49
C ILE A 18 -5.90 5.90 -2.22
N GLU A 19 -6.77 5.78 -3.22
CA GLU A 19 -8.21 6.08 -3.15
C GLU A 19 -9.05 4.86 -2.76
N ALA A 20 -8.42 3.72 -2.42
CA ALA A 20 -9.15 2.60 -1.84
C ALA A 20 -9.95 3.11 -0.63
N GLN A 21 -11.26 2.90 -0.65
CA GLN A 21 -12.19 3.55 0.27
C GLN A 21 -12.88 2.52 1.17
N ASN A 22 -12.90 2.78 2.47
CA ASN A 22 -13.57 1.90 3.42
C ASN A 22 -15.08 2.23 3.55
N SER A 23 -15.79 1.44 4.37
CA SER A 23 -17.24 1.63 4.61
C SER A 23 -17.64 2.97 5.25
N GLN A 24 -16.67 3.73 5.78
CA GLN A 24 -16.87 5.04 6.38
C GLN A 24 -16.54 6.18 5.40
N ASN A 25 -16.37 5.86 4.11
CA ASN A 25 -15.94 6.78 3.07
C ASN A 25 -14.54 7.38 3.28
N GLN A 26 -13.71 6.81 4.16
CA GLN A 26 -12.33 7.26 4.36
C GLN A 26 -11.43 6.64 3.30
N LEU A 27 -10.56 7.46 2.70
CA LEU A 27 -9.55 7.02 1.74
C LEU A 27 -8.35 6.38 2.45
N TYR A 28 -7.69 5.46 1.76
CA TYR A 28 -6.52 4.78 2.29
C TYR A 28 -5.36 5.74 2.55
N SER A 29 -5.16 6.74 1.69
CA SER A 29 -4.20 7.85 1.89
C SER A 29 -4.43 8.61 3.19
N ASP A 30 -5.69 8.81 3.56
CA ASP A 30 -6.08 9.67 4.69
C ASP A 30 -6.20 8.86 6.00
N SER A 31 -5.97 7.55 5.91
CA SER A 31 -6.06 6.63 7.05
C SER A 31 -4.78 6.50 7.87
N GLY A 32 -3.64 6.97 7.33
CA GLY A 32 -2.31 6.74 7.90
C GLY A 32 -1.79 5.31 7.72
N ARG A 33 -2.61 4.36 7.24
CA ARG A 33 -2.24 2.95 7.10
C ARG A 33 -1.15 2.70 6.05
N LEU A 34 -1.12 3.48 4.97
CA LEU A 34 -0.04 3.40 3.98
C LEU A 34 1.31 3.70 4.63
N GLU A 35 1.38 4.76 5.45
CA GLU A 35 2.59 5.13 6.19
C GLU A 35 2.96 4.05 7.21
N GLU A 36 1.99 3.51 7.95
CA GLU A 36 2.22 2.41 8.91
C GLU A 36 2.71 1.13 8.23
N THR A 37 2.21 0.82 7.03
CA THR A 37 2.64 -0.34 6.25
C THR A 37 4.08 -0.17 5.78
N ILE A 38 4.42 1.00 5.22
CA ILE A 38 5.78 1.31 4.77
C ILE A 38 6.78 1.30 5.94
N LYS A 39 6.41 1.80 7.12
CA LYS A 39 7.26 1.79 8.32
C LYS A 39 7.66 0.39 8.80
N LYS A 40 6.95 -0.66 8.37
CA LYS A 40 7.28 -2.06 8.69
C LYS A 40 8.30 -2.67 7.73
N PHE A 41 8.62 -1.97 6.64
CA PHE A 41 9.60 -2.47 5.68
C PHE A 41 11.00 -2.47 6.27
N SER A 42 11.75 -3.49 5.91
CA SER A 42 13.14 -3.68 6.28
C SER A 42 13.93 -4.03 5.02
N LEU A 43 15.24 -3.86 5.07
CA LEU A 43 16.13 -4.15 3.93
C LEU A 43 16.13 -5.63 3.52
N ASP A 44 15.64 -6.51 4.40
CA ASP A 44 15.59 -7.96 4.18
C ASP A 44 14.33 -8.40 3.42
N LEU A 45 13.33 -7.52 3.31
CA LEU A 45 12.12 -7.78 2.51
C LEU A 45 12.43 -7.63 1.02
N SER A 46 11.93 -8.57 0.21
CA SER A 46 11.96 -8.40 -1.23
C SER A 46 11.00 -7.29 -1.67
N SER A 47 11.27 -6.68 -2.82
CA SER A 47 10.38 -5.70 -3.43
C SER A 47 8.96 -6.23 -3.65
N GLU A 48 8.83 -7.51 -4.01
CA GLU A 48 7.55 -8.19 -4.19
C GLU A 48 6.78 -8.25 -2.87
N ALA A 49 7.45 -8.66 -1.78
CA ALA A 49 6.82 -8.71 -0.46
C ALA A 49 6.37 -7.32 0.04
N MET A 50 7.12 -6.26 -0.30
CA MET A 50 6.72 -4.88 -0.01
C MET A 50 5.48 -4.46 -0.79
N VAL A 51 5.43 -4.78 -2.09
CA VAL A 51 4.25 -4.50 -2.93
C VAL A 51 3.03 -5.26 -2.45
N ASP A 52 3.18 -6.56 -2.16
CA ASP A 52 2.09 -7.40 -1.63
C ASP A 52 1.56 -6.87 -0.31
N ALA A 53 2.43 -6.39 0.58
CA ALA A 53 2.01 -5.80 1.85
C ALA A 53 1.12 -4.56 1.65
N ILE A 54 1.47 -3.66 0.71
CA ILE A 54 0.67 -2.46 0.41
C ILE A 54 -0.67 -2.85 -0.22
N ILE A 55 -0.65 -3.74 -1.22
CA ILE A 55 -1.87 -4.16 -1.92
C ILE A 55 -2.82 -4.86 -0.95
N ASN A 56 -2.31 -5.80 -0.14
CA ASN A 56 -3.14 -6.54 0.81
C ASN A 56 -3.72 -5.63 1.89
N ASP A 57 -2.96 -4.65 2.38
CA ASP A 57 -3.49 -3.70 3.38
C ASP A 57 -4.56 -2.78 2.78
N ALA A 58 -4.37 -2.29 1.55
CA ALA A 58 -5.38 -1.50 0.83
C ALA A 58 -6.67 -2.30 0.56
N ILE A 59 -6.55 -3.58 0.16
CA ILE A 59 -7.69 -4.48 -0.03
C ILE A 59 -8.43 -4.72 1.28
N TYR A 60 -7.68 -5.02 2.35
CA TYR A 60 -8.24 -5.23 3.68
C TYR A 60 -8.98 -3.98 4.18
N PHE A 61 -8.36 -2.80 4.01
CA PHE A 61 -8.95 -1.52 4.38
C PHE A 61 -10.24 -1.21 3.61
N GLY A 62 -10.23 -1.40 2.28
CA GLY A 62 -11.38 -1.13 1.42
C GLY A 62 -12.57 -2.07 1.65
N GLY A 63 -12.39 -3.18 2.39
CA GLY A 63 -13.48 -4.12 2.70
C GLY A 63 -14.05 -4.86 1.49
N ARG A 64 -13.48 -4.67 0.30
CA ARG A 64 -13.86 -5.37 -0.93
C ARG A 64 -13.06 -6.66 -1.02
N LEU A 65 -13.62 -7.73 -0.46
CA LEU A 65 -13.39 -9.06 -1.03
C LEU A 65 -13.79 -8.97 -2.50
N PHE A 66 -12.81 -9.05 -3.41
CA PHE A 66 -13.09 -9.21 -4.83
C PHE A 66 -13.95 -10.46 -5.00
N TYR A 67 -15.26 -10.28 -5.17
CA TYR A 67 -16.08 -11.27 -5.84
C TYR A 67 -15.63 -11.26 -7.30
N VAL A 68 -14.55 -11.99 -7.58
CA VAL A 68 -14.17 -12.32 -8.95
C VAL A 68 -15.23 -13.31 -9.40
N ALA A 69 -16.25 -12.82 -10.11
CA ALA A 69 -17.12 -13.68 -10.88
C ALA A 69 -16.22 -14.52 -11.80
N ARG A 70 -16.20 -15.83 -11.54
CA ARG A 70 -15.65 -16.83 -12.46
C ARG A 70 -16.52 -16.90 -13.70
#